data_AF-A0A2S9GD65-F1
#
_entry.id   AF-A0A2S9GD65-F1
#
_cell.length_a   1.000
_cell.length_b   1.000
_cell.length_c   1.000
_cell.angle_alpha   90.00
_cell.angle_beta   90.00
_cell.angle_gamma   90.00
#
_symmetry.space_group_name_H-M   'P 1'
#
loop_
_entity.id
_entity.type
_entity.pdbx_description
1 polymer ?
#
loop_
_entity_poly.entity_id
_entity_poly.type
_entity_poly.pdbx_seq_one_letter_code
_entity_poly.pdbx_strand_id
1 'polypeptide(L)' 'LSTGAWFDPADPSDPDSLCVHGNPNVLTEDVGTSSLAQGCTGAHVLVQVEKYTGVLPPVRAHQPPVVAPR' A
#
# COMPACT_ATOMS: atom_id res chain seq x y z
N LEU A 1 -13.16 -0.12 2.43
CA LEU A 1 -12.89 -0.65 1.09
C LEU A 1 -12.01 -1.88 1.26
N SER A 2 -12.49 -3.08 0.93
CA SER A 2 -11.62 -4.26 0.85
C SER A 2 -11.04 -4.34 -0.55
N THR A 3 -10.02 -3.52 -0.82
CA THR A 3 -9.47 -3.31 -2.17
C THR A 3 -8.12 -4.00 -2.39
N GLY A 4 -7.89 -5.17 -1.80
CA GLY A 4 -6.85 -6.09 -2.31
C GLY A 4 -5.77 -6.48 -1.30
N ALA A 5 -4.51 -6.38 -1.74
CA ALA A 5 -3.33 -6.95 -1.12
C ALA A 5 -2.98 -6.37 0.25
N TRP A 6 -2.42 -7.22 1.13
CA TRP A 6 -1.75 -6.77 2.36
C TRP A 6 -0.60 -5.82 2.05
N PHE A 7 -0.40 -4.80 2.87
CA PHE A 7 0.76 -3.91 2.77
C PHE A 7 2.05 -4.69 3.06
N ASP A 8 3.08 -4.45 2.24
CA ASP A 8 4.38 -5.11 2.30
C ASP A 8 5.44 -4.16 1.73
N PRO A 9 5.99 -3.23 2.55
CA PRO A 9 6.95 -2.24 2.08
C PRO A 9 8.33 -2.88 1.90
N ALA A 10 8.97 -2.70 0.73
CA ALA A 10 10.34 -3.17 0.48
C ALA A 10 11.29 -2.83 1.65
N ASP A 11 11.27 -1.58 2.11
CA ASP A 11 11.91 -1.09 3.33
C ASP A 11 10.84 -0.58 4.34
N PRO A 12 10.62 -1.29 5.47
CA PRO A 12 9.65 -0.87 6.49
C PRO A 12 10.01 0.42 7.24
N SER A 13 11.25 0.90 7.13
CA SER A 13 11.70 2.15 7.77
C SER A 13 11.46 3.39 6.90
N ASP A 14 11.17 3.18 5.61
CA ASP A 14 10.89 4.24 4.64
C ASP A 14 9.37 4.31 4.38
N PRO A 15 8.68 5.42 4.75
CA PRO A 15 7.25 5.57 4.52
C PRO A 15 6.88 5.62 3.03
N ASP A 16 7.83 6.00 2.15
CA ASP A 16 7.62 6.08 0.70
C ASP A 16 8.09 4.81 -0.02
N SER A 17 8.46 3.77 0.72
CA SER A 17 8.90 2.50 0.15
C SER A 17 7.82 1.87 -0.73
N LEU A 18 8.26 1.32 -1.87
CA LEU A 18 7.43 0.51 -2.75
C LEU A 18 6.73 -0.62 -1.97
N CYS A 19 5.42 -0.76 -2.16
CA CYS A 19 4.70 -1.95 -1.71
C CYS A 19 4.88 -3.08 -2.72
N VAL A 20 5.57 -4.15 -2.32
CA VAL A 20 5.93 -5.26 -3.22
C VAL A 20 4.78 -6.23 -3.52
N HIS A 21 3.72 -6.18 -2.71
CA HIS A 21 2.53 -7.03 -2.88
C HIS A 21 1.42 -6.33 -3.69
N GLY A 22 1.42 -5.00 -3.79
CA GLY A 22 0.47 -4.23 -4.60
C GLY A 22 -0.81 -3.81 -3.86
N ASN A 23 -0.70 -3.38 -2.60
CA ASN A 23 -1.84 -2.73 -1.93
C ASN A 23 -2.15 -1.39 -2.62
N PRO A 24 -3.31 -1.18 -3.25
CA PRO A 24 -3.57 0.05 -4.00
C PRO A 24 -3.78 1.28 -3.12
N ASN A 25 -4.07 1.09 -1.83
CA ASN A 25 -4.26 2.21 -0.91
C ASN A 25 -2.95 2.97 -0.63
N VAL A 26 -1.79 2.43 -1.04
CA VAL A 26 -0.51 3.18 -1.01
C VAL A 26 -0.48 4.35 -2.00
N LEU A 27 -1.42 4.40 -2.94
CA LEU A 27 -1.54 5.45 -3.94
C LEU A 27 -2.66 6.45 -3.64
N THR A 28 -3.50 6.17 -2.63
CA THR A 28 -4.72 6.95 -2.36
C THR A 28 -4.45 8.10 -1.39
N GLU A 29 -5.08 9.25 -1.63
CA GLU A 29 -5.07 10.35 -0.67
C GLU A 29 -6.09 10.14 0.45
N ASP A 30 -5.72 10.53 1.68
CA ASP A 30 -6.63 10.49 2.83
C ASP A 30 -7.38 11.82 2.97
N VAL A 31 -8.37 12.04 2.11
CA VAL A 31 -9.17 13.27 2.07
C VAL A 31 -10.67 12.95 2.11
N GLY A 32 -11.41 13.65 2.98
CA GLY A 32 -12.86 13.51 3.08
C GLY A 32 -13.60 14.02 1.83
N THR A 33 -14.72 13.40 1.46
CA THR A 33 -15.51 13.76 0.26
C THR A 33 -15.99 15.22 0.22
N SER A 34 -16.36 15.81 1.37
CA SER A 34 -16.77 17.20 1.51
C SER A 34 -16.75 17.62 2.99
N SER A 35 -16.76 18.93 3.28
CA SER A 35 -16.83 19.46 4.65
C SER A 35 -18.02 18.95 5.47
N LEU A 36 -19.11 18.57 4.81
CA LEU A 36 -20.29 18.01 5.46
C LEU A 36 -20.17 16.50 5.70
N ALA A 37 -19.87 15.73 4.66
CA ALA A 37 -20.02 14.26 4.70
C ALA A 37 -18.77 13.55 5.22
N GLN A 38 -17.57 14.12 4.99
CA GLN A 38 -16.28 13.55 5.40
C GLN A 38 -16.16 12.04 5.10
N GLY A 39 -16.72 11.60 3.96
CA GLY A 39 -16.71 10.21 3.54
C GLY A 39 -15.39 9.81 2.89
N CYS A 40 -15.20 8.51 2.65
CA CYS A 40 -14.00 7.97 1.98
C CYS A 40 -13.96 8.33 0.48
N THR A 41 -12.79 8.78 0.00
CA THR A 41 -12.51 9.07 -1.41
C THR A 41 -11.51 8.10 -2.04
N GLY A 42 -11.08 7.03 -1.35
CA GLY A 42 -10.00 6.13 -1.78
C GLY A 42 -10.21 5.37 -3.10
N ALA A 43 -11.39 5.44 -3.72
CA ALA A 43 -11.63 4.93 -5.07
C ALA A 43 -11.42 5.98 -6.18
N HIS A 44 -10.99 7.19 -5.82
CA HIS A 44 -10.75 8.31 -6.71
C HIS A 44 -9.28 8.73 -6.62
N VAL A 45 -8.46 8.18 -7.51
CA VAL A 45 -7.01 8.39 -7.56
C VAL A 45 -6.55 8.48 -9.01
N LEU A 46 -5.65 9.42 -9.30
CA LEU A 46 -4.95 9.49 -10.59
C LEU A 46 -3.61 8.77 -10.47
N VAL A 47 -3.32 7.88 -11.41
CA VAL A 47 -2.08 7.10 -11.43
C VAL A 47 -1.42 7.15 -12.81
N GLN A 48 -0.11 6.93 -12.82
CA GLN A 48 0.67 6.62 -14.02
C GLN A 48 1.20 5.19 -13.87
N VAL A 49 1.29 4.45 -14.98
CA VAL A 49 1.82 3.09 -14.98
C VAL A 49 2.94 2.96 -16.01
N GLU A 50 3.93 2.14 -15.66
CA GLU A 50 5.02 1.78 -16.55
C GLU A 50 5.42 0.31 -16.36
N LYS A 51 6.18 -0.23 -17.30
CA LYS A 51 6.69 -1.59 -17.19
C LYS A 51 7.83 -1.64 -16.16
N TYR A 52 7.68 -2.46 -15.13
CA TYR A 52 8.78 -2.73 -14.20
C TYR A 52 9.89 -3.54 -14.90
N THR A 53 11.11 -3.00 -14.90
CA THR A 53 12.29 -3.64 -15.54
C THR A 53 13.36 -4.06 -14.53
N GLY A 54 13.10 -3.92 -13.23
CA GLY A 54 13.99 -4.36 -12.17
C GLY A 54 13.87 -5.85 -11.84
N VAL A 55 14.68 -6.32 -10.89
CA VAL A 55 14.52 -7.65 -10.30
C VAL A 55 13.33 -7.62 -9.35
N LEU A 56 12.43 -8.59 -9.47
CA LEU A 56 11.24 -8.66 -8.62
C LEU A 56 11.64 -8.95 -7.15
N PRO A 57 11.28 -8.08 -6.20
CA PRO A 57 11.46 -8.37 -4.78
C PRO A 57 10.47 -9.46 -4.31
N PRO A 58 10.81 -10.22 -3.26
CA PRO A 58 9.93 -11.26 -2.73
C PRO A 58 8.75 -10.65 -1.96
N VAL A 59 7.57 -11.27 -2.10
CA VAL A 59 6.40 -10.94 -1.27
C VAL A 59 6.54 -11.64 0.09
N ARG A 60 6.48 -10.86 1.17
CA ARG A 60 6.56 -11.27 2.58
C ARG A 60 5.24 -11.11 3.32
N ALA A 61 4.22 -10.49 2.72
CA ALA A 61 2.91 -10.24 3.35
C ALA A 61 2.19 -11.51 3.89
N HIS A 62 2.60 -12.70 3.44
CA HIS A 62 2.05 -14.00 3.87
C HIS A 62 2.99 -14.78 4.79
N GLN A 63 4.19 -14.24 5.06
CA GLN A 63 5.12 -14.82 6.01
C GLN A 63 4.72 -14.43 7.43
N PRO A 64 4.78 -15.36 8.40
CA PRO A 64 4.54 -15.01 9.78
C PRO A 64 5.64 -14.05 10.29
N PRO A 65 5.31 -13.15 11.24
CA PRO A 65 6.32 -12.32 11.87
C PRO A 65 7.30 -13.17 12.68
N VAL A 66 8.53 -12.67 12.84
CA VAL A 66 9.48 -13.25 13.79
C VAL A 66 9.00 -12.91 15.20
N VAL A 67 8.70 -13.95 15.99
CA VAL A 67 8.31 -13.77 17.39
C VAL A 67 9.58 -13.56 18.22
N ALA A 68 9.76 -12.35 18.76
CA ALA A 68 10.85 -12.06 19.69
C ALA A 68 10.51 -12.56 21.10
N PRO A 69 11.48 -13.08 21.87
CA PRO A 69 11.29 -13.32 23.30
C PRO A 69 10.97 -12.01 24.02
N ARG A 70 10.13 -12.08 25.05
CA ARG A 70 9.71 -10.95 25.86
C ARG A 70 10.81 -10.46 26.80
#